data_AF-A0A3C0QTQ7-F1
#
_entry.id   AF-A0A3C0QTQ7-F1
#
_cell.length_a   1.000
_cell.length_b   1.000
_cell.length_c   1.000
_cell.angle_alpha   90.00
_cell.angle_beta   90.00
_cell.angle_gamma   90.00
#
_symmetry.space_group_name_H-M   'P 1'
#
loop_
_entity.id
_entity.type
_entity.pdbx_description
1 polymer ?
#
loop_
_entity_poly.entity_id
_entity_poly.type
_entity_poly.pdbx_seq_one_letter_code
_entity_poly.pdbx_strand_id
1 'polypeptide(L)' 'MGKGDMKTKRGKIFRGSWGKSRPQKDAKHIKNVVPVAAKKLKVKK' A
#
# COMPACT_ATOMS: atom_id res chain seq x y z
N MET A 1 6.24 13.97 10.30
CA MET A 1 5.13 13.24 9.65
C MET A 1 4.07 12.90 10.69
N GLY A 2 2.88 13.49 10.55
CA GLY A 2 1.78 13.36 11.52
C GLY A 2 1.02 12.04 11.41
N LYS A 3 0.09 11.82 12.35
CA LYS A 3 -0.79 10.63 12.40
C LYS A 3 -1.76 10.55 11.22
N GLY A 4 -2.07 11.67 10.57
CA GLY A 4 -2.99 11.73 9.43
C GLY A 4 -2.37 11.27 8.10
N ASP A 5 -1.04 11.23 7.98
CA ASP A 5 -0.40 10.94 6.68
C ASP A 5 -0.32 9.44 6.40
N MET A 6 -1.20 8.99 5.50
CA MET A 6 -1.36 7.60 5.08
C MET A 6 -0.16 7.01 4.33
N LYS A 7 0.73 7.84 3.78
CA LYS A 7 1.92 7.34 3.06
C LYS A 7 3.04 6.92 4.02
N THR A 8 2.92 7.28 5.29
CA THR A 8 3.99 7.17 6.27
C THR A 8 3.79 5.96 7.17
N LYS A 9 4.86 5.44 7.76
CA LYS A 9 4.78 4.34 8.72
C LYS A 9 3.93 4.74 9.94
N ARG A 10 4.09 5.98 10.44
CA ARG A 10 3.35 6.51 11.60
C ARG A 10 1.85 6.65 11.33
N GLY A 11 1.45 7.22 10.21
CA GLY A 11 0.01 7.34 9.90
C GLY A 11 -0.65 5.99 9.61
N LYS A 12 0.09 5.04 9.01
CA LYS A 12 -0.39 3.65 8.87
C LYS A 12 -0.53 2.91 10.19
N ILE A 13 0.38 3.12 11.15
CA ILE A 13 0.26 2.59 12.53
C ILE A 13 -1.01 3.13 13.18
N PHE A 14 -1.21 4.44 13.15
CA PHE A 14 -2.33 5.08 13.83
C PHE A 14 -3.69 4.62 13.28
N ARG A 15 -3.81 4.46 11.96
CA ARG A 15 -5.03 3.96 11.32
C ARG A 15 -5.18 2.43 11.33
N GLY A 16 -4.17 1.68 11.81
CA GLY A 16 -4.20 0.21 11.78
C GLY A 16 -4.12 -0.42 10.38
N SER A 17 -3.67 0.31 9.37
CA SER A 17 -3.64 -0.15 7.96
C SER A 17 -2.26 -0.61 7.49
N TRP A 18 -2.21 -1.55 6.54
CA TRP A 18 -0.95 -2.07 5.97
C TRP A 18 -0.62 -1.46 4.59
N GLY A 19 0.61 -1.64 4.12
CA GLY A 19 1.02 -1.40 2.73
C GLY A 19 2.51 -1.13 2.62
N LYS A 20 2.97 -0.54 1.51
CA LYS A 20 4.41 -0.38 1.20
C LYS A 20 5.28 0.09 2.38
N SER A 21 4.87 1.16 3.07
CA SER A 21 5.63 1.75 4.18
C SER A 21 5.44 1.07 5.55
N ARG A 22 4.43 0.20 5.70
CA ARG A 22 4.16 -0.63 6.89
C ARG A 22 3.70 -2.01 6.41
N PRO A 23 4.61 -2.90 6.02
CA PRO A 23 4.28 -4.22 5.51
C PRO A 23 3.87 -5.17 6.66
N GLN A 24 2.97 -6.12 6.39
CA GLN A 24 2.54 -7.13 7.39
C GLN A 24 3.49 -8.33 7.43
N LYS A 25 4.08 -8.68 6.28
CA LYS A 25 5.10 -9.74 6.11
C LYS A 25 6.38 -9.09 5.60
N ASP A 26 7.48 -9.85 5.56
CA ASP A 26 8.76 -9.32 5.13
C ASP A 26 8.68 -8.51 3.83
N ALA A 27 9.32 -7.34 3.84
CA ALA A 27 9.25 -6.34 2.78
C ALA A 27 9.66 -6.88 1.40
N LYS A 28 10.37 -8.02 1.36
CA LYS A 28 10.72 -8.75 0.13
C LYS A 28 9.49 -9.16 -0.68
N HIS A 29 8.35 -9.45 -0.02
CA HIS A 29 7.14 -9.93 -0.69
C HIS A 29 6.29 -8.80 -1.31
N ILE A 30 6.46 -7.55 -0.87
CA ILE A 30 5.64 -6.41 -1.34
C ILE A 30 6.10 -5.87 -2.70
N LYS A 31 7.35 -6.16 -3.11
CA LYS A 31 7.88 -5.72 -4.42
C LYS A 31 7.10 -6.29 -5.60
N ASN A 32 6.39 -7.41 -5.40
CA ASN A 32 5.63 -8.10 -6.44
C ASN A 32 4.14 -7.77 -6.46
N VAL A 33 3.66 -6.82 -5.64
CA VAL A 33 2.27 -6.36 -5.74
C VAL A 33 2.17 -5.37 -6.89
N VAL A 34 2.07 -5.94 -8.10
CA VAL A 34 1.73 -5.26 -9.35
C VAL A 34 0.50 -4.36 -9.11
N PRO A 35 0.49 -3.10 -9.57
CA PRO A 35 -0.66 -2.23 -9.39
C PRO A 35 -1.86 -2.82 -10.15
N VAL A 36 -2.81 -3.39 -9.41
CA VAL A 36 -4.12 -3.88 -9.92
C VAL A 36 -4.89 -2.74 -10.63
N ALA A 37 -4.53 -1.49 -10.36
CA ALA A 37 -5.07 -0.31 -11.04
C ALA A 37 -4.88 -0.30 -12.57
N ALA A 38 -3.85 -0.97 -13.10
CA ALA A 38 -3.63 -1.04 -14.56
C ALA A 38 -4.57 -2.03 -15.27
N LYS A 39 -5.26 -2.93 -14.55
CA LYS A 39 -6.16 -3.93 -15.17
C LYS A 39 -7.60 -3.43 -15.37
N LYS A 40 -8.02 -2.34 -14.73
CA LYS A 40 -9.39 -1.80 -14.90
C LYS A 40 -9.62 -1.09 -16.24
N LEU A 41 -8.56 -0.70 -16.97
CA LEU A 41 -8.69 0.01 -18.25
C LEU A 41 -8.78 -0.90 -19.49
N LYS A 42 -8.52 -2.21 -19.37
CA LYS A 42 -8.53 -3.15 -20.52
C LYS A 42 -9.81 -3.97 -20.69
N VAL A 43 -10.77 -3.89 -19.76
CA VAL A 43 -12.05 -4.65 -19.84
C VAL A 43 -13.17 -3.84 -20.50
N LYS A 44 -12.83 -2.66 -21.06
CA LYS A 44 -13.78 -1.74 -21.71
C LYS A 44 -13.51 -1.61 -23.21
N LYS A 45 -13.25 -2.74 -23.88
CA LYS A 45 -13.20 -2.80 -25.34
C LYS A 45 -14.35 -3.66 -25.84
#